data_AF-A0A534GHW7-F1
#
_entry.id   AF-A0A534GHW7-F1
#
_cell.length_a   1.000
_cell.length_b   1.000
_cell.length_c   1.000
_cell.angle_alpha   90.00
_cell.angle_beta   90.00
_cell.angle_gamma   90.00
#
_symmetry.space_group_name_H-M   'P 1'
#
loop_
_entity.id
_entity.type
_entity.pdbx_description
1 polymer ?
#
loop_
_entity_poly.entity_id
_entity_poly.type
_entity_poly.pdbx_seq_one_letter_code
_entity_poly.pdbx_strand_id
1 'polypeptide(L)'
;VARANADRGRHVVSARTEHKAVLDPCKRLEKEGFSVTYLSPSRSGAIEPEAFAAALRPDTVLASIMYVNNEIGVLQDVAALGALCRERGIAFHSDCAQAAGKVPLDVHALPVDFVSVTAHKLYGPKGVGALYVRRGAKGLLQPLLYGGGQERSLRPGTLATHQIVGFGVACEIAARELPREASRLTALRERLWQSLSELGGVHLNGAGAPRVPGILNVSFEAVEGESLVSGLTGLAVSTGAACNSATPDPSYVLRALGRDTQLAQSSLRFSLGRFSTESDVEFAAEAVRVEVRRLRALSPAGGAGGQDFSAWQGGGGATLVRGEAGGPGQETWVRFHLAVAGDTVKEARFQAFGCPHTIDTATWLCGELRGRSRAALIPGTPASWAAKRGVPAEKLGRLLVVEDALRACLQAWAPRR
;
A
#
# COMPACT_ATOMS: atom_id res chain seq x y z
N VAL A 1 -2.41 28.63 9.30
CA VAL A 1 -3.86 28.85 9.45
C VAL A 1 -4.32 28.63 10.89
N ALA A 2 -4.40 27.39 11.38
CA ALA A 2 -4.99 27.09 12.70
C ALA A 2 -4.46 27.98 13.85
N ARG A 3 -3.14 28.00 14.08
CA ARG A 3 -2.50 28.83 15.12
C ARG A 3 -2.78 30.33 14.97
N ALA A 4 -2.79 30.84 13.75
CA ALA A 4 -2.98 32.26 13.45
C ALA A 4 -4.43 32.73 13.64
N ASN A 5 -5.38 31.79 13.74
CA ASN A 5 -6.82 32.07 13.87
C ASN A 5 -7.39 31.41 15.14
N ALA A 6 -6.54 31.11 16.13
CA ALA A 6 -6.92 30.37 17.33
C ALA A 6 -7.93 31.11 18.23
N ASP A 7 -8.00 32.44 18.07
CA ASP A 7 -8.99 33.34 18.66
C ASP A 7 -10.39 33.18 18.04
N ARG A 8 -10.45 32.84 16.74
CA ARG A 8 -11.70 32.59 16.01
C ARG A 8 -12.24 31.18 16.21
N GLY A 9 -11.36 30.23 16.51
CA GLY A 9 -11.73 28.84 16.74
C GLY A 9 -10.53 27.91 16.82
N ARG A 10 -10.76 26.71 17.37
CA ARG A 10 -9.70 25.72 17.61
C ARG A 10 -10.04 24.36 17.01
N HIS A 11 -10.74 24.38 15.89
CA HIS A 11 -11.12 23.15 15.18
C HIS A 11 -10.57 23.07 13.77
N VAL A 12 -10.06 21.89 13.42
CA VAL A 12 -9.57 21.57 12.08
C VAL A 12 -10.28 20.31 11.59
N VAL A 13 -10.68 20.29 10.32
CA VAL A 13 -11.22 19.09 9.65
C VAL A 13 -10.20 18.56 8.65
N SER A 14 -9.98 17.26 8.66
CA SER A 14 -9.11 16.56 7.71
C SER A 14 -9.59 15.13 7.47
N ALA A 15 -8.87 14.33 6.68
CA ALA A 15 -9.26 12.96 6.36
C ALA A 15 -8.22 11.94 6.87
N ARG A 16 -8.67 10.73 7.22
CA ARG A 16 -7.78 9.63 7.63
C ARG A 16 -6.84 9.17 6.52
N THR A 17 -7.19 9.47 5.27
CA THR A 17 -6.43 9.09 4.07
C THR A 17 -5.44 10.14 3.60
N GLU A 18 -5.28 11.24 4.33
CA GLU A 18 -4.30 12.27 4.00
C GLU A 18 -2.86 11.75 4.10
N HIS A 19 -1.95 12.40 3.38
CA HIS A 19 -0.53 12.15 3.54
C HIS A 19 -0.04 12.50 4.95
N LYS A 20 1.03 11.85 5.43
CA LYS A 20 1.65 12.12 6.74
C LYS A 20 2.05 13.58 6.92
N ALA A 21 2.41 14.27 5.84
CA ALA A 21 2.71 15.70 5.83
C ALA A 21 1.50 16.59 6.21
N VAL A 22 0.28 16.07 6.24
CA VAL A 22 -0.93 16.73 6.77
C VAL A 22 -1.33 16.12 8.11
N LEU A 23 -1.34 14.78 8.21
CA LEU A 23 -1.74 14.08 9.44
C LEU A 23 -0.86 14.42 10.64
N ASP A 24 0.46 14.48 10.48
CA ASP A 24 1.38 14.71 11.59
C ASP A 24 1.36 16.16 12.10
N PRO A 25 1.28 17.19 11.22
CA PRO A 25 0.95 18.54 11.67
C PRO A 25 -0.40 18.63 12.39
N CYS A 26 -1.42 17.90 11.95
CA CYS A 26 -2.70 17.85 12.66
C CYS A 26 -2.54 17.25 14.07
N LYS A 27 -1.83 16.12 14.22
CA LYS A 27 -1.51 15.53 15.54
C LYS A 27 -0.71 16.48 16.42
N ARG A 28 0.16 17.29 15.83
CA ARG A 28 0.90 18.32 16.57
C ARG A 28 -0.04 19.41 17.07
N LEU A 29 -1.01 19.85 16.26
CA LEU A 29 -2.04 20.81 16.69
C LEU A 29 -2.92 20.24 17.81
N GLU A 30 -3.25 18.95 17.80
CA GLU A 30 -3.97 18.30 18.91
C GLU A 30 -3.23 18.45 20.25
N LYS A 31 -1.90 18.22 20.24
CA LYS A 31 -1.05 18.44 21.42
C LYS A 31 -0.96 19.91 21.85
N GLU A 32 -1.34 20.84 20.99
CA GLU A 32 -1.37 22.29 21.24
C GLU A 32 -2.78 22.78 21.64
N GLY A 33 -3.71 21.85 21.90
CA GLY A 33 -5.07 22.16 22.37
C GLY A 33 -6.06 22.50 21.24
N PHE A 34 -5.76 22.12 20.00
CA PHE A 34 -6.76 22.11 18.92
C PHE A 34 -7.53 20.79 18.94
N SER A 35 -8.76 20.82 18.47
CA SER A 35 -9.52 19.61 18.13
C SER A 35 -9.40 19.35 16.64
N VAL A 36 -9.17 18.09 16.26
CA VAL A 36 -9.11 17.68 14.85
C VAL A 36 -10.15 16.60 14.59
N THR A 37 -11.02 16.84 13.61
CA THR A 37 -11.93 15.81 13.10
C THR A 37 -11.29 15.13 11.89
N TYR A 38 -11.03 13.82 12.01
CA TYR A 38 -10.54 12.98 10.92
C TYR A 38 -11.67 12.20 10.27
N LEU A 39 -12.13 12.68 9.11
CA LEU A 39 -13.14 12.03 8.29
C LEU A 39 -12.67 10.66 7.80
N SER A 40 -13.59 9.70 7.83
CA SER A 40 -13.38 8.39 7.22
C SER A 40 -13.96 8.42 5.80
N PRO A 41 -13.22 7.95 4.79
CA PRO A 41 -13.76 7.86 3.44
C PRO A 41 -14.81 6.75 3.35
N SER A 42 -15.62 6.76 2.29
CA SER A 42 -16.40 5.60 1.89
C SER A 42 -15.50 4.49 1.35
N ARG A 43 -16.06 3.30 1.06
CA ARG A 43 -15.30 2.16 0.51
C ARG A 43 -14.64 2.49 -0.85
N SER A 44 -15.14 3.49 -1.57
CA SER A 44 -14.56 4.00 -2.81
C SER A 44 -13.35 4.91 -2.58
N GLY A 45 -13.05 5.28 -1.33
CA GLY A 45 -11.99 6.23 -0.98
C GLY A 45 -12.40 7.70 -1.08
N ALA A 46 -13.64 8.00 -1.50
CA ALA A 46 -14.17 9.36 -1.55
C ALA A 46 -14.60 9.86 -0.17
N ILE A 47 -14.46 11.16 0.06
CA ILE A 47 -15.06 11.87 1.19
C ILE A 47 -16.42 12.38 0.75
N GLU A 48 -17.47 11.88 1.38
CA GLU A 48 -18.84 12.28 1.06
C GLU A 48 -19.10 13.74 1.48
N PRO A 49 -19.66 14.61 0.59
CA PRO A 49 -19.92 16.01 0.90
C PRO A 49 -20.78 16.23 2.15
N GLU A 50 -21.75 15.35 2.41
CA GLU A 50 -22.64 15.41 3.58
C GLU A 50 -21.86 15.16 4.88
N ALA A 51 -20.98 14.15 4.88
CA ALA A 51 -20.13 13.83 6.02
C ALA A 51 -19.13 14.97 6.28
N PHE A 52 -18.60 15.57 5.22
CA PHE A 52 -17.74 16.74 5.32
C PHE A 52 -18.49 17.95 5.90
N ALA A 53 -19.68 18.27 5.38
CA ALA A 53 -20.51 19.37 5.86
C ALA A 53 -20.89 19.21 7.34
N ALA A 54 -21.25 17.99 7.76
CA ALA A 54 -21.60 17.68 9.15
C ALA A 54 -20.40 17.83 10.10
N ALA A 55 -19.17 17.65 9.61
CA ALA A 55 -17.96 17.87 10.40
C ALA A 55 -17.58 19.35 10.53
N LEU A 56 -18.11 20.25 9.69
CA LEU A 56 -17.85 21.68 9.81
C LEU A 56 -18.67 22.27 10.98
N ARG A 57 -17.98 22.92 11.91
CA ARG A 57 -18.53 23.53 13.13
C ARG A 57 -18.35 25.05 13.08
N PRO A 58 -19.07 25.81 13.92
CA PRO A 58 -18.87 27.26 14.03
C PRO A 58 -17.44 27.68 14.41
N ASP A 59 -16.69 26.83 15.12
CA ASP A 59 -15.30 27.07 15.55
C ASP A 59 -14.25 26.45 14.59
N THR A 60 -14.66 25.92 13.42
CA THR A 60 -13.73 25.40 12.42
C THR A 60 -12.97 26.52 11.75
N VAL A 61 -11.63 26.47 11.80
CA VAL A 61 -10.75 27.49 11.20
C VAL A 61 -10.04 27.01 9.94
N LEU A 62 -9.95 25.69 9.73
CA LEU A 62 -9.31 25.10 8.57
C LEU A 62 -9.96 23.75 8.24
N ALA A 63 -10.22 23.52 6.95
CA ALA A 63 -10.40 22.18 6.42
C ALA A 63 -9.26 21.84 5.45
N SER A 64 -8.71 20.63 5.53
CA SER A 64 -7.63 20.14 4.68
C SER A 64 -7.94 18.77 4.10
N ILE A 65 -8.21 18.72 2.79
CA ILE A 65 -8.51 17.49 2.05
C ILE A 65 -7.66 17.46 0.79
N MET A 66 -6.87 16.41 0.60
CA MET A 66 -6.04 16.22 -0.58
C MET A 66 -6.88 16.04 -1.85
N TYR A 67 -6.42 16.58 -2.98
CA TYR A 67 -7.15 16.48 -4.23
C TYR A 67 -7.08 15.07 -4.83
N VAL A 68 -5.88 14.48 -4.83
CA VAL A 68 -5.64 13.12 -5.35
C VAL A 68 -4.93 12.31 -4.28
N ASN A 69 -5.54 11.20 -3.86
CA ASN A 69 -4.89 10.30 -2.92
C ASN A 69 -3.66 9.63 -3.54
N ASN A 70 -2.52 9.70 -2.84
CA ASN A 70 -1.25 9.20 -3.36
C ASN A 70 -1.12 7.67 -3.36
N GLU A 71 -1.99 6.94 -2.65
CA GLU A 71 -1.96 5.48 -2.61
C GLU A 71 -2.95 4.85 -3.60
N ILE A 72 -4.20 5.30 -3.60
CA ILE A 72 -5.28 4.71 -4.42
C ILE A 72 -5.64 5.53 -5.66
N GLY A 73 -5.10 6.76 -5.79
CA GLY A 73 -5.29 7.63 -6.94
C GLY A 73 -6.66 8.32 -7.00
N VAL A 74 -7.55 8.07 -6.05
CA VAL A 74 -8.91 8.62 -6.00
C VAL A 74 -8.88 10.14 -5.95
N LEU A 75 -9.73 10.78 -6.76
CA LEU A 75 -9.97 12.22 -6.74
C LEU A 75 -11.06 12.54 -5.73
N GLN A 76 -10.79 13.53 -4.88
CA GLN A 76 -11.82 14.14 -4.04
C GLN A 76 -12.52 15.26 -4.80
N ASP A 77 -13.81 15.50 -4.50
CA ASP A 77 -14.57 16.62 -5.07
C ASP A 77 -14.20 17.94 -4.37
N VAL A 78 -12.99 18.41 -4.64
CA VAL A 78 -12.44 19.65 -4.07
C VAL A 78 -13.32 20.87 -4.42
N ALA A 79 -14.04 20.82 -5.55
CA ALA A 79 -14.97 21.87 -5.92
C ALA A 79 -16.17 21.94 -4.95
N ALA A 80 -16.86 20.82 -4.73
CA ALA A 80 -17.98 20.77 -3.78
C ALA A 80 -17.52 21.03 -2.34
N LEU A 81 -16.44 20.39 -1.89
CA LEU A 81 -15.93 20.53 -0.52
C LEU A 81 -15.46 21.96 -0.22
N GLY A 82 -14.78 22.60 -1.17
CA GLY A 82 -14.34 23.99 -1.01
C GLY A 82 -15.51 24.99 -1.05
N ALA A 83 -16.57 24.72 -1.82
CA ALA A 83 -17.77 25.55 -1.81
C ALA A 83 -18.42 25.58 -0.43
N LEU A 84 -18.55 24.40 0.22
CA LEU A 84 -19.06 24.28 1.59
C LEU A 84 -18.20 25.04 2.62
N CYS A 85 -16.88 25.08 2.43
CA CYS A 85 -15.98 25.86 3.27
C CYS A 85 -16.20 27.37 3.06
N ARG A 86 -16.27 27.79 1.80
CA ARG A 86 -16.45 29.19 1.41
C ARG A 86 -17.76 29.78 1.94
N GLU A 87 -18.86 29.04 1.84
CA GLU A 87 -20.17 29.42 2.39
C GLU A 87 -20.11 29.72 3.90
N ARG A 88 -19.22 29.05 4.62
CA ARG A 88 -19.06 29.17 6.08
C ARG A 88 -17.87 30.05 6.50
N GLY A 89 -17.16 30.66 5.54
CA GLY A 89 -15.96 31.47 5.82
C GLY A 89 -14.79 30.66 6.44
N ILE A 90 -14.77 29.35 6.20
CA ILE A 90 -13.73 28.42 6.67
C ILE A 90 -12.63 28.37 5.63
N ALA A 91 -11.37 28.44 6.07
CA ALA A 91 -10.25 28.34 5.15
C ALA A 91 -10.10 26.92 4.60
N PHE A 92 -9.85 26.77 3.30
CA PHE A 92 -9.71 25.47 2.66
C PHE A 92 -8.32 25.25 2.05
N HIS A 93 -7.66 24.18 2.49
CA HIS A 93 -6.39 23.69 1.94
C HIS A 93 -6.62 22.39 1.16
N SER A 94 -5.95 22.28 0.02
CA SER A 94 -5.88 21.03 -0.73
C SER A 94 -4.43 20.65 -1.06
N ASP A 95 -4.02 19.45 -0.67
CA ASP A 95 -2.77 18.85 -1.15
C ASP A 95 -2.95 18.37 -2.59
N CYS A 96 -2.28 19.05 -3.52
CA CYS A 96 -2.33 18.77 -4.95
C CYS A 96 -1.02 18.16 -5.46
N ALA A 97 -0.15 17.63 -4.59
CA ALA A 97 1.13 17.03 -4.97
C ALA A 97 0.99 15.92 -6.03
N GLN A 98 -0.11 15.15 -5.98
CA GLN A 98 -0.42 14.13 -6.99
C GLN A 98 -1.41 14.60 -8.07
N ALA A 99 -2.06 15.74 -7.89
CA ALA A 99 -3.03 16.28 -8.85
C ALA A 99 -2.36 17.15 -9.93
N ALA A 100 -1.43 18.01 -9.51
CA ALA A 100 -0.74 18.94 -10.41
C ALA A 100 -0.13 18.18 -11.60
N GLY A 101 -0.38 18.69 -12.80
CA GLY A 101 0.12 18.16 -14.08
C GLY A 101 -0.38 16.76 -14.45
N LYS A 102 -1.34 16.20 -13.71
CA LYS A 102 -1.99 14.91 -14.03
C LYS A 102 -3.49 15.04 -14.27
N VAL A 103 -4.10 16.06 -13.67
CA VAL A 103 -5.49 16.47 -13.91
C VAL A 103 -5.55 18.00 -14.06
N PRO A 104 -6.60 18.54 -14.71
CA PRO A 104 -6.83 19.98 -14.75
C PRO A 104 -6.87 20.57 -13.33
N LEU A 105 -6.05 21.60 -13.11
CA LEU A 105 -5.93 22.29 -11.82
C LEU A 105 -5.94 23.80 -12.06
N ASP A 106 -7.12 24.41 -11.94
CA ASP A 106 -7.28 25.87 -11.97
C ASP A 106 -7.67 26.38 -10.58
N VAL A 107 -6.73 27.05 -9.92
CA VAL A 107 -6.93 27.65 -8.59
C VAL A 107 -7.86 28.87 -8.63
N HIS A 108 -8.12 29.46 -9.80
CA HIS A 108 -9.10 30.54 -9.95
C HIS A 108 -10.52 30.01 -9.98
N ALA A 109 -10.75 28.89 -10.66
CA ALA A 109 -12.03 28.19 -10.68
C ALA A 109 -12.32 27.42 -9.38
N LEU A 110 -11.31 26.79 -8.77
CA LEU A 110 -11.52 25.98 -7.56
C LEU A 110 -11.71 26.84 -6.31
N PRO A 111 -12.65 26.47 -5.42
CA PRO A 111 -12.92 27.18 -4.17
C PRO A 111 -11.90 26.87 -3.05
N VAL A 112 -10.60 26.97 -3.36
CA VAL A 112 -9.47 26.70 -2.45
C VAL A 112 -8.77 27.98 -2.00
N ASP A 113 -8.28 28.03 -0.77
CA ASP A 113 -7.46 29.15 -0.28
C ASP A 113 -5.96 28.85 -0.36
N PHE A 114 -5.62 27.57 -0.15
CA PHE A 114 -4.26 27.08 -0.14
C PHE A 114 -4.13 25.81 -0.99
N VAL A 115 -3.08 25.73 -1.80
CA VAL A 115 -2.78 24.52 -2.58
C VAL A 115 -1.31 24.17 -2.46
N SER A 116 -1.02 22.93 -2.02
CA SER A 116 0.35 22.41 -1.95
C SER A 116 0.72 21.68 -3.25
N VAL A 117 1.90 21.98 -3.80
CA VAL A 117 2.44 21.32 -5.01
C VAL A 117 3.94 21.04 -4.85
N THR A 118 4.44 20.04 -5.59
CA THR A 118 5.84 19.61 -5.53
C THR A 118 6.36 19.26 -6.93
N ALA A 119 7.62 19.62 -7.20
CA ALA A 119 8.21 19.47 -8.53
C ALA A 119 8.48 18.00 -8.91
N HIS A 120 8.96 17.18 -7.97
CA HIS A 120 9.39 15.80 -8.29
C HIS A 120 8.23 14.84 -8.61
N LYS A 121 6.97 15.26 -8.46
CA LYS A 121 5.78 14.53 -8.94
C LYS A 121 5.33 14.97 -10.33
N LEU A 122 6.04 15.93 -10.93
CA LEU A 122 5.87 16.53 -12.25
C LEU A 122 7.12 16.32 -13.13
N TYR A 123 7.99 15.37 -12.76
CA TYR A 123 9.31 15.15 -13.36
C TYR A 123 10.29 16.32 -13.21
N GLY A 124 10.04 17.24 -12.29
CA GLY A 124 10.97 18.29 -11.89
C GLY A 124 11.97 17.83 -10.80
N PRO A 125 12.85 18.74 -10.34
CA PRO A 125 13.87 18.40 -9.34
C PRO A 125 13.27 18.07 -7.96
N LYS A 126 13.94 17.17 -7.22
CA LYS A 126 13.66 16.92 -5.81
C LYS A 126 14.20 18.07 -4.95
N GLY A 127 13.47 18.45 -3.90
CA GLY A 127 13.89 19.48 -2.96
C GLY A 127 13.19 20.84 -3.12
N VAL A 128 12.23 20.95 -4.04
CA VAL A 128 11.45 22.17 -4.26
C VAL A 128 9.96 21.88 -4.43
N GLY A 129 9.16 22.79 -3.89
CA GLY A 129 7.71 22.79 -3.99
C GLY A 129 7.18 24.21 -3.79
N ALA A 130 5.87 24.36 -3.85
CA ALA A 130 5.22 25.65 -3.64
C ALA A 130 3.91 25.48 -2.87
N LEU A 131 3.58 26.50 -2.08
CA LEU A 131 2.27 26.69 -1.50
C LEU A 131 1.62 27.86 -2.23
N TYR A 132 0.61 27.58 -3.05
CA TYR A 132 -0.26 28.63 -3.54
C TYR A 132 -1.05 29.21 -2.37
N VAL A 133 -1.12 30.54 -2.32
CA VAL A 133 -1.89 31.29 -1.33
C VAL A 133 -2.78 32.27 -2.08
N ARG A 134 -4.10 32.09 -1.97
CA ARG A 134 -5.06 33.05 -2.53
C ARG A 134 -4.81 34.44 -1.93
N ARG A 135 -4.88 35.49 -2.74
CA ARG A 135 -4.55 36.88 -2.32
C ARG A 135 -5.26 37.31 -1.03
N GLY A 136 -6.55 37.01 -0.89
CA GLY A 136 -7.34 37.31 0.31
C GLY A 136 -7.04 36.42 1.53
N ALA A 137 -6.40 35.27 1.34
CA ALA A 137 -6.12 34.31 2.40
C ALA A 137 -4.74 34.51 3.07
N LYS A 138 -3.89 35.42 2.56
CA LYS A 138 -2.55 35.66 3.12
C LYS A 138 -2.59 36.00 4.61
N GLY A 139 -3.56 36.81 5.04
CA GLY A 139 -3.74 37.22 6.44
C GLY A 139 -4.07 36.08 7.39
N LEU A 140 -4.46 34.91 6.87
CA LEU A 140 -4.77 33.72 7.67
C LEU A 140 -3.52 32.89 8.01
N LEU A 141 -2.35 33.24 7.48
CA LEU A 141 -1.12 32.51 7.70
C LEU A 141 -0.24 33.19 8.76
N GLN A 142 0.31 32.38 9.65
CA GLN A 142 1.52 32.73 10.39
C GLN A 142 2.72 32.00 9.77
N PRO A 143 3.90 32.64 9.66
CA PRO A 143 5.12 31.96 9.28
C PRO A 143 5.48 30.85 10.27
N LEU A 144 6.07 29.76 9.77
CA LEU A 144 6.64 28.68 10.61
C LEU A 144 8.16 28.81 10.81
N LEU A 145 8.80 29.59 9.94
CA LEU A 145 10.23 29.84 9.91
C LEU A 145 10.46 31.34 10.06
N TYR A 146 11.50 31.71 10.79
CA TYR A 146 11.84 33.11 11.09
C TYR A 146 13.21 33.45 10.49
N GLY A 147 13.35 34.66 9.96
CA GLY A 147 14.54 35.10 9.23
C GLY A 147 14.21 36.32 8.35
N GLY A 148 14.95 36.51 7.25
CA GLY A 148 14.75 37.64 6.32
C GLY A 148 13.36 37.70 5.66
N GLY A 149 13.12 38.76 4.88
CA GLY A 149 11.81 39.06 4.28
C GLY A 149 11.45 38.29 3.00
N GLN A 150 12.16 37.22 2.65
CA GLN A 150 11.89 36.44 1.43
C GLN A 150 10.48 35.83 1.43
N GLU A 151 9.94 35.54 0.24
CA GLU A 151 8.58 35.01 0.06
C GLU A 151 7.52 35.81 0.84
N ARG A 152 7.65 37.15 0.82
CA ARG A 152 6.76 38.09 1.52
C ARG A 152 6.68 37.81 3.03
N SER A 153 7.81 37.44 3.63
CA SER A 153 8.02 37.07 5.03
C SER A 153 7.34 35.78 5.48
N LEU A 154 6.84 34.94 4.56
CA LEU A 154 6.21 33.66 4.89
C LEU A 154 7.22 32.52 4.98
N ARG A 155 8.30 32.58 4.18
CA ARG A 155 9.33 31.54 4.10
C ARG A 155 10.69 32.21 3.89
N PRO A 156 11.44 32.51 4.98
CA PRO A 156 12.78 33.08 4.90
C PRO A 156 13.81 32.12 4.27
N GLY A 157 14.93 32.68 3.85
CA GLY A 157 16.10 31.94 3.35
C GLY A 157 16.32 32.12 1.85
N THR A 158 17.57 31.96 1.42
CA THR A 158 17.98 32.12 0.02
C THR A 158 17.17 31.19 -0.88
N LEU A 159 16.65 31.74 -1.97
CA LEU A 159 15.90 30.99 -2.97
C LEU A 159 16.85 30.12 -3.80
N ALA A 160 16.57 28.82 -3.88
CA ALA A 160 17.34 27.89 -4.70
C ALA A 160 16.98 28.07 -6.18
N THR A 161 17.52 29.12 -6.82
CA THR A 161 17.12 29.57 -8.17
C THR A 161 17.09 28.43 -9.19
N HIS A 162 18.12 27.57 -9.24
CA HIS A 162 18.17 26.44 -10.17
C HIS A 162 17.03 25.43 -9.97
N GLN A 163 16.64 25.16 -8.71
CA GLN A 163 15.52 24.30 -8.38
C GLN A 163 14.18 24.94 -8.78
N ILE A 164 14.03 26.24 -8.51
CA ILE A 164 12.81 27.00 -8.86
C ILE A 164 12.64 27.05 -10.38
N VAL A 165 13.71 27.31 -11.13
CA VAL A 165 13.72 27.25 -12.61
C VAL A 165 13.31 25.86 -13.09
N GLY A 166 13.93 24.81 -12.54
CA GLY A 166 13.58 23.42 -12.89
C GLY A 166 12.12 23.08 -12.59
N PHE A 167 11.55 23.61 -11.50
CA PHE A 167 10.13 23.46 -11.19
C PHE A 167 9.25 24.21 -12.21
N GLY A 168 9.57 25.46 -12.56
CA GLY A 168 8.85 26.23 -13.57
C GLY A 168 8.80 25.51 -14.93
N VAL A 169 9.94 25.01 -15.40
CA VAL A 169 10.03 24.23 -16.64
C VAL A 169 9.22 22.94 -16.56
N ALA A 170 9.26 22.23 -15.44
CA ALA A 170 8.45 21.02 -15.25
C ALA A 170 6.94 21.31 -15.32
N CYS A 171 6.49 22.42 -14.73
CA CYS A 171 5.10 22.88 -14.83
C CYS A 171 4.71 23.23 -16.28
N GLU A 172 5.57 23.93 -17.02
CA GLU A 172 5.32 24.27 -18.43
C GLU A 172 5.15 23.01 -19.29
N ILE A 173 6.08 22.06 -19.17
CA ILE A 173 6.01 20.78 -19.89
C ILE A 173 4.75 20.02 -19.49
N ALA A 174 4.45 19.91 -18.20
CA ALA A 174 3.27 19.20 -17.72
C ALA A 174 1.97 19.84 -18.25
N ALA A 175 1.87 21.16 -18.29
CA ALA A 175 0.70 21.85 -18.84
C ALA A 175 0.50 21.56 -20.34
N ARG A 176 1.58 21.56 -21.11
CA ARG A 176 1.57 21.25 -22.55
C ARG A 176 1.21 19.79 -22.83
N GLU A 177 1.73 18.86 -22.03
CA GLU A 177 1.58 17.42 -22.25
C GLU A 177 0.30 16.83 -21.64
N LEU A 178 -0.33 17.53 -20.68
CA LEU A 178 -1.46 17.04 -19.87
C LEU A 178 -2.55 16.32 -20.68
N PRO A 179 -3.12 16.87 -21.78
CA PRO A 179 -4.21 16.19 -22.50
C PRO A 179 -3.78 14.86 -23.13
N ARG A 180 -2.55 14.80 -23.65
CA ARG A 180 -2.00 13.60 -24.29
C ARG A 180 -1.54 12.58 -23.26
N GLU A 181 -0.85 13.02 -22.22
CA GLU A 181 -0.32 12.14 -21.17
C GLU A 181 -1.46 11.52 -20.35
N ALA A 182 -2.51 12.29 -20.03
CA ALA A 182 -3.67 11.79 -19.30
C ALA A 182 -4.40 10.66 -20.06
N SER A 183 -4.71 10.86 -21.34
CA SER A 183 -5.38 9.83 -22.17
C SER A 183 -4.53 8.57 -22.31
N ARG A 184 -3.23 8.73 -22.59
CA ARG A 184 -2.29 7.60 -22.75
C ARG A 184 -2.14 6.81 -21.45
N LEU A 185 -1.92 7.49 -20.32
CA LEU A 185 -1.78 6.83 -19.01
C LEU A 185 -3.06 6.13 -18.58
N THR A 186 -4.23 6.71 -18.85
CA THR A 186 -5.52 6.06 -18.58
C THR A 186 -5.63 4.76 -19.37
N ALA A 187 -5.33 4.77 -20.67
CA ALA A 187 -5.37 3.57 -21.49
C ALA A 187 -4.42 2.47 -20.96
N LEU A 188 -3.18 2.83 -20.61
CA LEU A 188 -2.22 1.89 -20.01
C LEU A 188 -2.70 1.33 -18.67
N ARG A 189 -3.26 2.19 -17.80
CA ARG A 189 -3.82 1.79 -16.51
C ARG A 189 -4.98 0.80 -16.69
N GLU A 190 -5.89 1.07 -17.61
CA GLU A 190 -7.05 0.19 -17.88
C GLU A 190 -6.61 -1.15 -18.47
N ARG A 191 -5.63 -1.17 -19.39
CA ARG A 191 -5.06 -2.44 -19.90
C ARG A 191 -4.48 -3.28 -18.76
N LEU A 192 -3.71 -2.66 -17.86
CA LEU A 192 -3.17 -3.35 -16.69
C LEU A 192 -4.30 -3.87 -15.78
N TRP A 193 -5.30 -3.04 -15.49
CA TRP A 193 -6.43 -3.43 -14.65
C TRP A 193 -7.21 -4.61 -15.23
N GLN A 194 -7.55 -4.56 -16.52
CA GLN A 194 -8.26 -5.64 -17.20
C GLN A 194 -7.52 -6.98 -17.05
N SER A 195 -6.22 -6.99 -17.39
CA SER A 195 -5.41 -8.21 -17.31
C SER A 195 -5.30 -8.79 -15.90
N LEU A 196 -5.19 -7.93 -14.87
CA LEU A 196 -5.11 -8.37 -13.48
C LEU A 196 -6.48 -8.83 -12.94
N SER A 197 -7.57 -8.19 -13.34
CA SER A 197 -8.92 -8.50 -12.87
C SER A 197 -9.39 -9.91 -13.25
N GLU A 198 -8.89 -10.45 -14.37
CA GLU A 198 -9.18 -11.81 -14.85
C GLU A 198 -8.67 -12.92 -13.92
N LEU A 199 -7.75 -12.62 -12.99
CA LEU A 199 -7.23 -13.61 -12.04
C LEU A 199 -8.27 -14.08 -11.02
N GLY A 200 -9.38 -13.36 -10.84
CA GLY A 200 -10.35 -13.59 -9.78
C GLY A 200 -9.78 -13.30 -8.38
N GLY A 201 -10.63 -12.94 -7.42
CA GLY A 201 -10.19 -12.53 -6.08
C GLY A 201 -9.22 -11.34 -6.11
N VAL A 202 -9.40 -10.42 -7.06
CA VAL A 202 -8.63 -9.19 -7.21
C VAL A 202 -9.54 -8.00 -6.95
N HIS A 203 -9.09 -7.10 -6.08
CA HIS A 203 -9.88 -5.98 -5.59
C HIS A 203 -9.25 -4.66 -5.99
N LEU A 204 -9.98 -3.86 -6.76
CA LEU A 204 -9.58 -2.47 -7.03
C LEU A 204 -9.81 -1.62 -5.78
N ASN A 205 -8.75 -1.02 -5.26
CA ASN A 205 -8.85 -0.10 -4.13
C ASN A 205 -9.26 1.29 -4.65
N GLY A 206 -10.44 1.74 -4.22
CA GLY A 206 -11.11 2.92 -4.77
C GLY A 206 -11.93 2.63 -6.03
N ALA A 207 -12.61 1.48 -6.08
CA ALA A 207 -13.56 1.15 -7.14
C ALA A 207 -14.76 2.11 -7.13
N GLY A 208 -15.26 2.48 -8.31
CA GLY A 208 -16.41 3.37 -8.47
C GLY A 208 -16.14 4.86 -8.28
N ALA A 209 -14.96 5.26 -7.81
CA ALA A 209 -14.58 6.67 -7.69
C ALA A 209 -13.76 7.17 -8.89
N PRO A 210 -13.86 8.46 -9.27
CA PRO A 210 -12.95 9.09 -10.21
C PRO A 210 -11.49 8.96 -9.76
N ARG A 211 -10.59 8.68 -10.69
CA ARG A 211 -9.18 8.38 -10.39
C ARG A 211 -8.21 9.03 -11.38
N VAL A 212 -7.07 9.45 -10.86
CA VAL A 212 -5.97 10.00 -11.65
C VAL A 212 -5.47 8.97 -12.68
N PRO A 213 -5.09 9.38 -13.90
CA PRO A 213 -4.77 8.48 -15.01
C PRO A 213 -3.75 7.37 -14.70
N GLY A 214 -2.67 7.68 -13.98
CA GLY A 214 -1.52 6.77 -13.86
C GLY A 214 -1.48 5.88 -12.62
N ILE A 215 -2.40 6.02 -11.65
CA ILE A 215 -2.35 5.22 -10.41
C ILE A 215 -3.36 4.07 -10.50
N LEU A 216 -2.88 2.85 -10.27
CA LEU A 216 -3.68 1.65 -10.04
C LEU A 216 -3.27 1.04 -8.71
N ASN A 217 -4.23 0.78 -7.83
CA ASN A 217 -3.98 0.10 -6.56
C ASN A 217 -4.90 -1.10 -6.44
N VAL A 218 -4.32 -2.29 -6.32
CA VAL A 218 -5.04 -3.56 -6.36
C VAL A 218 -4.61 -4.46 -5.20
N SER A 219 -5.57 -5.14 -4.59
CA SER A 219 -5.32 -6.16 -3.57
C SER A 219 -5.65 -7.55 -4.10
N PHE A 220 -4.87 -8.55 -3.69
CA PHE A 220 -4.99 -9.93 -4.15
C PHE A 220 -5.38 -10.84 -2.99
N GLU A 221 -6.46 -11.59 -3.14
CA GLU A 221 -6.84 -12.62 -2.17
C GLU A 221 -5.91 -13.84 -2.24
N ALA A 222 -5.81 -14.54 -1.11
CA ALA A 222 -5.09 -15.80 -0.95
C ALA A 222 -3.60 -15.74 -1.32
N VAL A 223 -2.98 -14.57 -1.24
CA VAL A 223 -1.52 -14.39 -1.37
C VAL A 223 -0.98 -13.58 -0.18
N GLU A 224 0.25 -13.88 0.21
CA GLU A 224 0.95 -13.13 1.26
C GLU A 224 1.76 -11.99 0.61
N GLY A 225 1.74 -10.81 1.23
CA GLY A 225 2.24 -9.57 0.63
C GLY A 225 3.75 -9.51 0.43
N GLU A 226 4.56 -9.95 1.41
CA GLU A 226 6.02 -9.97 1.27
C GLU A 226 6.46 -10.93 0.16
N SER A 227 5.83 -12.10 0.10
CA SER A 227 6.05 -13.12 -0.92
C SER A 227 5.69 -12.62 -2.30
N LEU A 228 4.55 -11.93 -2.44
CA LEU A 228 4.14 -11.33 -3.70
C LEU A 228 5.20 -10.35 -4.22
N VAL A 229 5.67 -9.41 -3.40
CA VAL A 229 6.69 -8.44 -3.83
C VAL A 229 8.02 -9.11 -4.16
N SER A 230 8.45 -10.06 -3.33
CA SER A 230 9.73 -10.74 -3.50
C SER A 230 9.78 -11.55 -4.80
N GLY A 231 8.64 -12.05 -5.30
CA GLY A 231 8.56 -12.78 -6.56
C GLY A 231 8.52 -11.91 -7.81
N LEU A 232 8.25 -10.60 -7.67
CA LEU A 232 8.14 -9.66 -8.81
C LEU A 232 9.50 -9.07 -9.20
N THR A 233 10.46 -9.94 -9.51
CA THR A 233 11.79 -9.53 -9.98
C THR A 233 11.69 -8.77 -11.29
N GLY A 234 12.28 -7.58 -11.34
CA GLY A 234 12.23 -6.70 -12.52
C GLY A 234 11.13 -5.64 -12.48
N LEU A 235 10.27 -5.61 -11.45
CA LEU A 235 9.27 -4.56 -11.25
C LEU A 235 9.61 -3.68 -10.05
N ALA A 236 9.68 -2.37 -10.27
CA ALA A 236 9.76 -1.38 -9.20
C ALA A 236 8.33 -0.91 -8.83
N VAL A 237 7.70 -1.63 -7.89
CA VAL A 237 6.35 -1.32 -7.40
C VAL A 237 6.37 -0.97 -5.91
N SER A 238 5.28 -0.36 -5.44
CA SER A 238 5.10 -0.02 -4.03
C SER A 238 3.98 -0.87 -3.45
N THR A 239 4.12 -1.28 -2.20
CA THR A 239 3.04 -1.93 -1.44
C THR A 239 2.52 -1.03 -0.34
N GLY A 240 1.29 -1.31 0.11
CA GLY A 240 0.68 -0.62 1.24
C GLY A 240 1.47 -0.75 2.55
N ALA A 241 2.36 -1.74 2.66
CA ALA A 241 3.25 -1.93 3.81
C ALA A 241 4.64 -1.29 3.63
N ALA A 242 5.16 -1.17 2.39
CA ALA A 242 6.57 -0.86 2.15
C ALA A 242 6.94 0.64 2.19
N CYS A 243 5.98 1.57 2.15
CA CYS A 243 6.31 3.01 2.17
C CYS A 243 6.62 3.57 3.58
N ASN A 244 6.43 2.79 4.65
CA ASN A 244 6.90 3.15 5.99
C ASN A 244 8.15 2.32 6.31
N SER A 245 9.33 2.86 6.01
CA SER A 245 10.64 2.24 6.24
C SER A 245 11.00 2.01 7.73
N ALA A 246 10.02 2.04 8.64
CA ALA A 246 10.23 1.89 10.08
C ALA A 246 9.19 1.02 10.80
N THR A 247 8.08 0.64 10.17
CA THR A 247 7.04 -0.20 10.82
C THR A 247 6.30 -1.06 9.80
N PRO A 248 6.15 -2.38 10.05
CA PRO A 248 5.46 -3.32 9.15
C PRO A 248 3.92 -3.16 9.14
N ASP A 249 3.41 -2.02 9.57
CA ASP A 249 1.98 -1.79 9.69
C ASP A 249 1.30 -1.73 8.32
N PRO A 250 0.14 -2.39 8.14
CA PRO A 250 -0.63 -2.30 6.90
C PRO A 250 -1.06 -0.86 6.62
N SER A 251 -1.22 -0.54 5.34
CA SER A 251 -1.63 0.80 4.87
C SER A 251 -2.82 1.31 5.67
N TYR A 252 -2.63 2.45 6.34
CA TYR A 252 -3.70 3.12 7.07
C TYR A 252 -4.78 3.66 6.11
N VAL A 253 -4.41 3.93 4.85
CA VAL A 253 -5.37 4.29 3.80
C VAL A 253 -6.26 3.08 3.52
N LEU A 254 -5.70 1.91 3.18
CA LEU A 254 -6.52 0.73 2.88
C LEU A 254 -7.36 0.27 4.07
N ARG A 255 -6.85 0.37 5.30
CA ARG A 255 -7.65 0.14 6.51
C ARG A 255 -8.80 1.13 6.64
N ALA A 256 -8.60 2.41 6.30
CA ALA A 256 -9.66 3.41 6.29
C ALA A 256 -10.75 3.14 5.24
N LEU A 257 -10.44 2.42 4.15
CA LEU A 257 -11.42 1.91 3.18
C LEU A 257 -12.19 0.67 3.70
N GLY A 258 -11.82 0.14 4.87
CA GLY A 258 -12.42 -1.06 5.44
C GLY A 258 -11.88 -2.37 4.85
N ARG A 259 -10.63 -2.37 4.35
CA ARG A 259 -9.90 -3.61 4.02
C ARG A 259 -9.35 -4.24 5.29
N ASP A 260 -9.44 -5.57 5.37
CA ASP A 260 -8.76 -6.31 6.44
C ASP A 260 -7.22 -6.24 6.28
N THR A 261 -6.52 -6.64 7.35
CA THR A 261 -5.05 -6.59 7.41
C THR A 261 -4.39 -7.38 6.29
N GLN A 262 -4.89 -8.60 6.02
CA GLN A 262 -4.29 -9.50 5.04
C GLN A 262 -4.40 -8.92 3.63
N LEU A 263 -5.59 -8.43 3.26
CA LEU A 263 -5.87 -7.83 1.96
C LEU A 263 -5.17 -6.47 1.77
N ALA A 264 -4.95 -5.73 2.87
CA ALA A 264 -4.15 -4.51 2.85
C ALA A 264 -2.65 -4.81 2.65
N GLN A 265 -2.14 -5.90 3.22
CA GLN A 265 -0.75 -6.36 3.04
C GLN A 265 -0.50 -6.92 1.63
N SER A 266 -1.48 -7.63 1.06
CA SER A 266 -1.42 -8.16 -0.31
C SER A 266 -1.80 -7.15 -1.40
N SER A 267 -1.47 -5.87 -1.18
CA SER A 267 -1.76 -4.78 -2.11
C SER A 267 -0.54 -4.30 -2.89
N LEU A 268 -0.73 -4.04 -4.19
CA LEU A 268 0.26 -3.44 -5.07
C LEU A 268 -0.26 -2.10 -5.61
N ARG A 269 0.58 -1.07 -5.53
CA ARG A 269 0.39 0.20 -6.22
C ARG A 269 1.30 0.29 -7.43
N PHE A 270 0.68 0.34 -8.60
CA PHE A 270 1.31 0.69 -9.87
C PHE A 270 1.13 2.19 -10.11
N SER A 271 2.23 2.88 -10.42
CA SER A 271 2.24 4.31 -10.70
C SER A 271 2.91 4.53 -12.04
N LEU A 272 2.10 4.50 -13.09
CA LEU A 272 2.52 4.70 -14.48
C LEU A 272 2.87 6.16 -14.73
N GLY A 273 3.85 6.39 -15.59
CA GLY A 273 4.36 7.72 -15.89
C GLY A 273 4.75 7.90 -17.35
N ARG A 274 5.42 9.01 -17.63
CA ARG A 274 5.73 9.52 -18.97
C ARG A 274 6.49 8.51 -19.82
N PHE A 275 7.35 7.73 -19.19
CA PHE A 275 8.21 6.74 -19.83
C PHE A 275 7.63 5.32 -19.80
N SER A 276 6.50 5.08 -19.13
CA SER A 276 5.85 3.77 -19.15
C SER A 276 5.31 3.46 -20.55
N THR A 277 5.55 2.26 -21.04
CA THR A 277 5.13 1.79 -22.36
C THR A 277 4.06 0.69 -22.25
N GLU A 278 3.47 0.31 -23.38
CA GLU A 278 2.57 -0.85 -23.45
C GLU A 278 3.29 -2.16 -23.09
N SER A 279 4.53 -2.33 -23.55
CA SER A 279 5.36 -3.49 -23.20
C SER A 279 5.67 -3.57 -21.70
N ASP A 280 5.88 -2.43 -21.03
CA ASP A 280 6.06 -2.43 -19.56
C ASP A 280 4.81 -2.89 -18.83
N VAL A 281 3.63 -2.48 -19.33
CA VAL A 281 2.33 -2.90 -18.78
C VAL A 281 2.10 -4.39 -18.99
N GLU A 282 2.40 -4.91 -20.17
CA GLU A 282 2.25 -6.33 -20.50
C GLU A 282 3.21 -7.20 -19.67
N PHE A 283 4.48 -6.78 -19.56
CA PHE A 283 5.45 -7.42 -18.68
C PHE A 283 4.98 -7.40 -17.21
N ALA A 284 4.52 -6.25 -16.73
CA ALA A 284 4.04 -6.12 -15.35
C ALA A 284 2.82 -7.00 -15.08
N ALA A 285 1.85 -7.02 -15.99
CA ALA A 285 0.67 -7.85 -15.89
C ALA A 285 1.04 -9.34 -15.83
N GLU A 286 1.88 -9.81 -16.75
CA GLU A 286 2.25 -11.23 -16.80
C GLU A 286 3.07 -11.65 -15.58
N ALA A 287 4.05 -10.86 -15.16
CA ALA A 287 4.83 -11.15 -13.95
C ALA A 287 3.93 -11.28 -12.71
N VAL A 288 2.96 -10.38 -12.55
CA VAL A 288 1.98 -10.44 -11.45
C VAL A 288 1.07 -11.66 -11.57
N ARG A 289 0.56 -11.98 -12.76
CA ARG A 289 -0.29 -13.16 -12.97
C ARG A 289 0.45 -14.46 -12.64
N VAL A 290 1.68 -14.60 -13.11
CA VAL A 290 2.53 -15.76 -12.82
C VAL A 290 2.76 -15.89 -11.32
N GLU A 291 3.14 -14.80 -10.65
CA GLU A 291 3.47 -14.85 -9.23
C GLU A 291 2.23 -15.09 -8.35
N VAL A 292 1.10 -14.44 -8.64
CA VAL A 292 -0.16 -14.66 -7.92
C VAL A 292 -0.63 -16.10 -8.07
N ARG A 293 -0.56 -16.67 -9.29
CA ARG A 293 -0.90 -18.09 -9.52
C ARG A 293 0.03 -19.02 -8.75
N ARG A 294 1.34 -18.75 -8.77
CA ARG A 294 2.33 -19.55 -8.04
C ARG A 294 2.06 -19.55 -6.53
N LEU A 295 1.80 -18.39 -5.93
CA LEU A 295 1.50 -18.27 -4.51
C LEU A 295 0.17 -18.90 -4.12
N ARG A 296 -0.87 -18.72 -4.94
CA ARG A 296 -2.16 -19.40 -4.74
C ARG A 296 -2.05 -20.91 -4.84
N ALA A 297 -1.21 -21.41 -5.76
CA ALA A 297 -0.94 -22.84 -5.93
C ALA A 297 -0.23 -23.46 -4.71
N LEU A 298 0.64 -22.69 -4.06
CA LEU A 298 1.37 -23.08 -2.84
C LEU A 298 0.51 -23.01 -1.58
N SER A 299 -0.54 -22.20 -1.54
CA SER A 299 -1.35 -21.98 -0.33
C SER A 299 -2.11 -23.24 0.13
N PRO A 300 -2.13 -23.57 1.44
CA PRO A 300 -2.91 -24.69 1.96
C PRO A 300 -4.43 -24.50 1.88
N ALA A 301 -4.89 -23.27 1.63
CA ALA A 301 -6.31 -22.90 1.58
C ALA A 301 -7.05 -23.44 0.35
N GLY A 302 -6.35 -23.90 -0.69
CA GLY A 302 -6.95 -24.50 -1.88
C GLY A 302 -7.87 -23.53 -2.64
N GLY A 303 -7.31 -22.63 -3.45
CA GLY A 303 -8.06 -21.87 -4.46
C GLY A 303 -8.13 -22.61 -5.80
N ALA A 304 -8.91 -22.11 -6.77
CA ALA A 304 -8.88 -22.59 -8.15
C ALA A 304 -7.44 -22.52 -8.72
N GLY A 305 -6.73 -23.64 -8.74
CA GLY A 305 -5.31 -23.74 -9.10
C GLY A 305 -4.35 -24.19 -7.98
N GLY A 306 -4.86 -24.47 -6.77
CA GLY A 306 -4.11 -25.13 -5.70
C GLY A 306 -3.57 -26.49 -6.13
N GLN A 307 -2.32 -26.83 -5.77
CA GLN A 307 -1.88 -28.22 -5.91
C GLN A 307 -2.69 -29.10 -4.97
N ASP A 308 -3.64 -29.85 -5.51
CA ASP A 308 -4.39 -30.84 -4.74
C ASP A 308 -3.56 -32.11 -4.59
N PHE A 309 -3.00 -32.29 -3.40
CA PHE A 309 -2.25 -33.48 -3.04
C PHE A 309 -3.16 -34.63 -2.58
N SER A 310 -4.49 -34.49 -2.60
CA SER A 310 -5.43 -35.58 -2.28
C SER A 310 -5.27 -36.78 -3.22
N ALA A 311 -4.90 -36.53 -4.49
CA ALA A 311 -4.65 -37.56 -5.50
C ALA A 311 -3.19 -38.08 -5.51
N TRP A 312 -2.29 -37.50 -4.71
CA TRP A 312 -0.89 -37.95 -4.66
C TRP A 312 -0.78 -39.20 -3.79
N GLN A 313 -0.58 -40.36 -4.41
CA GLN A 313 -0.55 -41.64 -3.69
C GLN A 313 0.82 -42.00 -3.08
N GLY A 314 1.88 -41.24 -3.41
CA GLY A 314 3.27 -41.65 -3.11
C GLY A 314 3.67 -42.89 -3.91
N GLY A 315 4.89 -42.94 -4.46
CA GLY A 315 5.33 -44.10 -5.23
C GLY A 315 5.31 -45.41 -4.41
N GLY A 316 4.70 -46.47 -4.93
CA GLY A 316 4.89 -47.86 -4.50
C GLY A 316 4.48 -48.20 -3.05
N GLY A 317 3.18 -48.23 -2.75
CA GLY A 317 2.65 -48.74 -1.47
C GLY A 317 2.98 -47.88 -0.23
N ALA A 318 3.36 -46.62 -0.44
CA ALA A 318 3.64 -45.67 0.64
C ALA A 318 2.34 -45.25 1.36
N THR A 319 2.43 -45.04 2.67
CA THR A 319 1.39 -44.40 3.47
C THR A 319 1.58 -42.88 3.43
N LEU A 320 0.50 -42.13 3.29
CA LEU A 320 0.54 -40.68 3.31
C LEU A 320 0.35 -40.17 4.74
N VAL A 321 1.28 -39.33 5.18
CA VAL A 321 1.25 -38.64 6.47
C VAL A 321 1.12 -37.15 6.19
N ARG A 322 0.17 -36.51 6.86
CA ARG A 322 -0.07 -35.07 6.75
C ARG A 322 0.04 -34.42 8.12
N GLY A 323 0.67 -33.26 8.15
CA GLY A 323 0.77 -32.40 9.33
C GLY A 323 0.63 -30.95 8.91
N GLU A 324 -0.12 -30.17 9.69
CA GLU A 324 -0.34 -28.75 9.42
C GLU A 324 -0.28 -27.94 10.70
N ALA A 325 0.18 -26.70 10.57
CA ALA A 325 0.16 -25.71 11.63
C ALA A 325 -0.09 -24.32 11.04
N GLY A 326 -0.77 -23.48 11.81
CA GLY A 326 -1.34 -22.24 11.32
C GLY A 326 -2.79 -22.42 10.84
N GLY A 327 -3.35 -21.43 10.15
CA GLY A 327 -4.70 -21.56 9.59
C GLY A 327 -5.24 -20.30 8.90
N PRO A 328 -6.49 -20.33 8.43
CA PRO A 328 -7.16 -19.19 7.83
C PRO A 328 -7.13 -17.95 8.74
N GLY A 329 -6.79 -16.79 8.17
CA GLY A 329 -6.69 -15.53 8.91
C GLY A 329 -5.42 -15.37 9.76
N GLN A 330 -4.52 -16.36 9.80
CA GLN A 330 -3.20 -16.23 10.39
C GLN A 330 -2.16 -15.83 9.35
N GLU A 331 -1.10 -15.15 9.77
CA GLU A 331 -0.03 -14.66 8.89
C GLU A 331 0.82 -15.79 8.28
N THR A 332 0.78 -16.98 8.86
CA THR A 332 1.55 -18.14 8.40
C THR A 332 0.73 -19.41 8.56
N TRP A 333 0.68 -20.22 7.50
CA TRP A 333 0.04 -21.52 7.47
C TRP A 333 0.88 -22.48 6.62
N VAL A 334 1.35 -23.57 7.23
CA VAL A 334 2.20 -24.56 6.57
C VAL A 334 1.56 -25.94 6.72
N ARG A 335 1.60 -26.72 5.64
CA ARG A 335 1.16 -28.12 5.61
C ARG A 335 2.21 -28.96 4.90
N PHE A 336 2.69 -30.00 5.55
CA PHE A 336 3.56 -31.01 4.94
C PHE A 336 2.74 -32.24 4.56
N HIS A 337 3.11 -32.85 3.44
CA HIS A 337 2.62 -34.12 2.94
C HIS A 337 3.82 -35.04 2.75
N LEU A 338 3.86 -36.15 3.48
CA LEU A 338 4.96 -37.11 3.45
C LEU A 338 4.46 -38.46 2.94
N ALA A 339 5.13 -39.02 1.95
CA ALA A 339 4.93 -40.41 1.55
C ALA A 339 5.96 -41.24 2.29
N VAL A 340 5.51 -42.08 3.21
CA VAL A 340 6.36 -42.92 4.06
C VAL A 340 6.20 -44.39 3.69
N ALA A 341 7.31 -45.12 3.65
CA ALA A 341 7.27 -46.57 3.47
C ALA A 341 8.13 -47.23 4.56
N GLY A 342 7.48 -48.03 5.41
CA GLY A 342 8.09 -48.50 6.65
C GLY A 342 8.36 -47.35 7.61
N ASP A 343 9.59 -47.26 8.10
CA ASP A 343 10.07 -46.18 8.99
C ASP A 343 10.89 -45.13 8.25
N THR A 344 10.57 -44.83 6.99
CA THR A 344 11.36 -43.89 6.19
C THR A 344 10.50 -43.04 5.27
N VAL A 345 10.79 -41.73 5.23
CA VAL A 345 10.20 -40.80 4.27
C VAL A 345 10.78 -41.04 2.88
N LYS A 346 9.93 -41.36 1.91
CA LYS A 346 10.32 -41.57 0.50
C LYS A 346 10.25 -40.30 -0.32
N GLU A 347 9.23 -39.49 -0.07
CA GLU A 347 9.00 -38.21 -0.73
C GLU A 347 8.30 -37.26 0.24
N ALA A 348 8.63 -35.97 0.15
CA ALA A 348 8.04 -34.92 0.96
C ALA A 348 7.62 -33.76 0.06
N ARG A 349 6.42 -33.25 0.29
CA ARG A 349 5.85 -32.06 -0.38
C ARG A 349 5.29 -31.13 0.68
N PHE A 350 5.06 -29.88 0.31
CA PHE A 350 4.49 -28.90 1.23
C PHE A 350 3.53 -27.94 0.52
N GLN A 351 2.67 -27.32 1.32
CA GLN A 351 1.90 -26.14 1.00
C GLN A 351 2.23 -25.08 2.06
N ALA A 352 2.35 -23.82 1.66
CA ALA A 352 2.62 -22.72 2.56
C ALA A 352 1.90 -21.43 2.11
N PHE A 353 1.27 -20.76 3.06
CA PHE A 353 0.92 -19.35 3.02
C PHE A 353 1.81 -18.65 4.04
N GLY A 354 2.64 -17.71 3.60
CA GLY A 354 3.58 -17.04 4.48
C GLY A 354 4.66 -16.32 3.68
N CYS A 355 5.58 -15.68 4.39
CA CYS A 355 6.64 -14.87 3.79
C CYS A 355 7.70 -15.71 3.03
N PRO A 356 8.59 -15.06 2.24
CA PRO A 356 9.63 -15.75 1.48
C PRO A 356 10.47 -16.72 2.30
N HIS A 357 10.88 -16.34 3.51
CA HIS A 357 11.68 -17.20 4.39
C HIS A 357 10.94 -18.47 4.84
N THR A 358 9.61 -18.42 4.98
CA THR A 358 8.79 -19.59 5.35
C THR A 358 8.77 -20.56 4.17
N ILE A 359 8.48 -20.06 2.98
CA ILE A 359 8.44 -20.86 1.74
C ILE A 359 9.81 -21.47 1.45
N ASP A 360 10.88 -20.68 1.56
CA ASP A 360 12.25 -21.11 1.34
C ASP A 360 12.70 -22.19 2.35
N THR A 361 12.39 -22.00 3.63
CA THR A 361 12.70 -22.99 4.68
C THR A 361 11.92 -24.29 4.48
N ALA A 362 10.61 -24.21 4.17
CA ALA A 362 9.79 -25.39 3.90
C ALA A 362 10.27 -26.14 2.65
N THR A 363 10.70 -25.41 1.60
CA THR A 363 11.29 -25.99 0.39
C THR A 363 12.58 -26.76 0.72
N TRP A 364 13.48 -26.14 1.47
CA TRP A 364 14.72 -26.79 1.91
C TRP A 364 14.44 -28.03 2.76
N LEU A 365 13.50 -27.95 3.71
CA LEU A 365 13.10 -29.06 4.56
C LEU A 365 12.57 -30.25 3.76
N CYS A 366 11.76 -30.04 2.72
CA CYS A 366 11.32 -31.16 1.87
C CYS A 366 12.48 -31.96 1.26
N GLY A 367 13.59 -31.29 0.93
CA GLY A 367 14.82 -31.97 0.50
C GLY A 367 15.49 -32.78 1.62
N GLU A 368 15.58 -32.21 2.82
CA GLU A 368 16.21 -32.85 3.99
C GLU A 368 15.39 -33.97 4.61
N LEU A 369 14.07 -33.98 4.41
CA LEU A 369 13.16 -34.99 4.96
C LEU A 369 13.31 -36.34 4.27
N ARG A 370 13.71 -36.35 2.99
CA ARG A 370 13.86 -37.59 2.21
C ARG A 370 14.91 -38.51 2.83
N GLY A 371 14.54 -39.75 3.09
CA GLY A 371 15.42 -40.77 3.69
C GLY A 371 15.49 -40.72 5.22
N ARG A 372 14.87 -39.73 5.88
CA ARG A 372 14.82 -39.68 7.35
C ARG A 372 13.83 -40.69 7.92
N SER A 373 14.16 -41.19 9.11
CA SER A 373 13.28 -42.03 9.90
C SER A 373 12.32 -41.23 10.76
N ARG A 374 11.31 -41.90 11.32
CA ARG A 374 10.37 -41.27 12.26
C ARG A 374 11.09 -40.61 13.45
N ALA A 375 12.06 -41.31 14.03
CA ALA A 375 12.80 -40.82 15.21
C ALA A 375 13.64 -39.56 14.91
N ALA A 376 14.03 -39.36 13.65
CA ALA A 376 14.89 -38.26 13.21
C ALA A 376 14.21 -37.32 12.20
N LEU A 377 12.87 -37.27 12.18
CA LEU A 377 12.11 -36.55 11.14
C LEU A 377 12.47 -35.06 11.11
N ILE A 378 12.52 -34.39 12.25
CA ILE A 378 12.74 -32.95 12.33
C ILE A 378 14.25 -32.67 12.32
N PRO A 379 14.80 -32.05 11.26
CA PRO A 379 16.24 -31.84 11.15
C PRO A 379 16.70 -30.61 11.94
N GLY A 380 17.09 -30.74 13.20
CA GLY A 380 17.58 -29.60 14.00
C GLY A 380 16.44 -28.74 14.56
N THR A 381 16.67 -27.43 14.70
CA THR A 381 15.74 -26.48 15.34
C THR A 381 15.47 -25.24 14.47
N PRO A 382 14.37 -24.50 14.70
CA PRO A 382 14.10 -23.22 14.03
C PRO A 382 15.27 -22.22 14.04
N ALA A 383 16.01 -22.13 15.16
CA ALA A 383 17.20 -21.28 15.25
C ALA A 383 18.32 -21.75 14.31
N SER A 384 18.52 -23.07 14.19
CA SER A 384 19.50 -23.63 13.25
C SER A 384 19.10 -23.42 11.79
N TRP A 385 17.80 -23.49 11.48
CA TRP A 385 17.27 -23.21 10.15
C TRP A 385 17.44 -21.74 9.80
N ALA A 386 17.15 -20.84 10.75
CA ALA A 386 17.33 -19.41 10.58
C ALA A 386 18.79 -19.07 10.24
N ALA A 387 19.76 -19.64 10.97
CA ALA A 387 21.17 -19.46 10.69
C ALA A 387 21.55 -20.00 9.29
N LYS A 388 21.04 -21.17 8.90
CA LYS A 388 21.35 -21.81 7.62
C LYS A 388 20.72 -21.09 6.41
N ARG A 389 19.52 -20.51 6.58
CA ARG A 389 18.74 -19.86 5.52
C ARG A 389 18.79 -18.33 5.56
N GLY A 390 19.57 -17.75 6.48
CA GLY A 390 19.66 -16.29 6.65
C GLY A 390 18.32 -15.65 7.03
N VAL A 391 17.53 -16.30 7.88
CA VAL A 391 16.25 -15.75 8.34
C VAL A 391 16.49 -14.72 9.45
N PRO A 392 15.99 -13.49 9.32
CA PRO A 392 16.11 -12.46 10.35
C PRO A 392 15.46 -12.88 11.68
N ALA A 393 15.99 -12.37 12.80
CA ALA A 393 15.54 -12.74 14.15
C ALA A 393 14.05 -12.44 14.38
N GLU A 394 13.56 -11.32 13.83
CA GLU A 394 12.16 -10.90 13.91
C GLU A 394 11.19 -11.84 13.19
N LYS A 395 11.69 -12.70 12.29
CA LYS A 395 10.88 -13.70 11.56
C LYS A 395 11.01 -15.12 12.13
N LEU A 396 11.77 -15.31 13.21
CA LEU A 396 11.97 -16.63 13.82
C LEU A 396 10.65 -17.27 14.25
N GLY A 397 9.66 -16.48 14.70
CA GLY A 397 8.33 -16.96 15.05
C GLY A 397 7.61 -17.68 13.90
N ARG A 398 7.87 -17.29 12.64
CA ARG A 398 7.29 -17.95 11.45
C ARG A 398 7.86 -19.37 11.25
N LEU A 399 9.10 -19.61 11.69
CA LEU A 399 9.73 -20.94 11.63
C LEU A 399 9.23 -21.90 12.71
N LEU A 400 8.70 -21.39 13.83
CA LEU A 400 8.01 -22.23 14.82
C LEU A 400 6.79 -22.91 14.20
N VAL A 401 6.03 -22.18 13.37
CA VAL A 401 4.88 -22.75 12.63
C VAL A 401 5.32 -23.86 11.67
N VAL A 402 6.50 -23.71 11.03
CA VAL A 402 7.08 -24.77 10.18
C VAL A 402 7.41 -26.01 10.99
N GLU A 403 8.01 -25.84 12.18
CA GLU A 403 8.32 -26.94 13.10
C GLU A 403 7.06 -27.65 13.59
N ASP A 404 6.05 -26.89 14.01
CA ASP A 404 4.77 -27.41 14.49
C ASP A 404 4.07 -28.25 13.42
N ALA A 405 4.13 -27.85 12.14
CA ALA A 405 3.60 -28.64 11.04
C ALA A 405 4.31 -30.00 10.89
N LEU A 406 5.64 -30.05 11.11
CA LEU A 406 6.39 -31.31 11.13
C LEU A 406 6.10 -32.16 12.38
N ARG A 407 5.89 -31.53 13.54
CA ARG A 407 5.45 -32.21 14.76
C ARG A 407 4.07 -32.85 14.57
N ALA A 408 3.17 -32.17 13.86
CA ALA A 408 1.89 -32.74 13.47
C ALA A 408 2.05 -33.97 12.56
N CYS A 409 3.01 -33.97 11.62
CA CYS A 409 3.35 -35.18 10.84
C CYS A 409 3.82 -36.33 11.75
N LEU A 410 4.66 -36.05 12.76
CA LEU A 410 5.07 -37.08 13.73
C LEU A 410 3.88 -37.66 14.51
N GLN A 411 2.92 -36.83 14.89
CA GLN A 411 1.72 -37.29 15.58
C GLN A 411 0.84 -38.17 14.66
N ALA A 412 0.73 -37.81 13.38
CA ALA A 412 -0.07 -38.55 12.40
C ALA A 412 0.60 -39.84 11.88
N TRP A 413 1.93 -39.94 11.91
CA TRP A 413 2.65 -41.14 11.48
C TRP A 413 2.55 -42.23 12.56
N ALA A 414 1.56 -43.13 12.49
CA ALA A 414 1.41 -44.18 13.50
C ALA A 414 2.65 -45.12 13.55
N PRO A 415 3.19 -45.45 14.74
CA PRO A 415 4.22 -46.46 14.86
C PRO A 415 3.63 -47.83 14.48
N ARG A 416 4.33 -48.59 13.62
CA ARG A 416 3.99 -50.00 13.43
C ARG A 416 4.21 -50.71 14.78
N ARG A 417 3.16 -51.32 15.30
CA ARG A 417 3.24 -52.23 16.45
C ARG A 417 4.05 -53.46 16.10
#